data_AF-A0A498I2N8-F1
#
_entry.id   AF-A0A498I2N8-F1
#
_cell.length_a   1.000
_cell.length_b   1.000
_cell.length_c   1.000
_cell.angle_alpha   90.00
_cell.angle_beta   90.00
_cell.angle_gamma   90.00
#
_symmetry.space_group_name_H-M   'P 1'
#
loop_
_entity.id
_entity.type
_entity.pdbx_description
1 polymer ?
#
loop_
_entity_poly.entity_id
_entity_poly.type
_entity_poly.pdbx_seq_one_letter_code
_entity_poly.pdbx_strand_id
1 'polypeptide(L)'
;MAKSVSTAVSSLAQTLKRYFKKPWEITGPCADPEYKLAVPGALEYRVECPATTKVQACVPTSNPETVYDIKYYTRDQRRNRPPIRRTVLKKADVEKMMKERTTFNVSEFPPVYLAEAVEEDYNARGLWDSGKICVLFCSSRRTKEMLFMLA
;
A
#
# COMPACT_ATOMS: atom_id res chain seq x y z
N MET A 1 -23.25 62.31 33.29
CA MET A 1 -23.71 61.00 32.78
C MET A 1 -22.49 60.20 32.31
N ALA A 2 -22.01 59.27 33.13
CA ALA A 2 -20.79 58.49 32.89
C ALA A 2 -21.03 57.44 31.79
N LYS A 3 -20.34 57.56 30.66
CA LYS A 3 -20.28 56.53 29.61
C LYS A 3 -19.44 55.38 30.14
N SER A 4 -20.11 54.31 30.55
CA SER A 4 -19.57 53.27 31.40
C SER A 4 -18.57 52.36 30.66
N VAL A 5 -17.54 52.00 31.41
CA VAL A 5 -16.40 51.11 31.16
C VAL A 5 -16.73 49.79 30.43
N SER A 6 -18.00 49.39 30.35
CA SER A 6 -18.46 48.13 29.74
C SER A 6 -18.17 48.00 28.24
N THR A 7 -18.12 49.11 27.48
CA THR A 7 -17.82 49.11 26.04
C THR A 7 -16.32 49.06 25.71
N ALA A 8 -15.46 49.53 26.62
CA ALA A 8 -14.00 49.43 26.51
C ALA A 8 -13.49 48.04 26.91
N VAL A 9 -14.14 47.38 27.87
CA VAL A 9 -13.78 46.02 28.30
C VAL A 9 -14.26 44.96 27.29
N SER A 10 -15.39 45.17 26.61
CA SER A 10 -15.84 44.25 25.56
C SER A 10 -14.90 44.24 24.35
N SER A 11 -14.35 45.38 23.95
CA SER A 11 -13.37 45.48 22.85
C SER A 11 -11.99 44.89 23.24
N LEU A 12 -11.56 45.02 24.50
CA LEU A 12 -10.38 44.35 25.04
C LEU A 12 -10.55 42.82 25.17
N ALA A 13 -11.71 42.35 25.63
CA ALA A 13 -12.01 40.91 25.67
C ALA A 13 -12.11 40.31 24.25
N GLN A 14 -12.57 41.09 23.27
CA GLN A 14 -12.68 40.67 21.88
C GLN A 14 -11.33 40.66 21.16
N THR A 15 -10.36 41.47 21.59
CA THR A 15 -8.96 41.37 21.13
C THR A 15 -8.22 40.22 21.80
N LEU A 16 -8.45 39.95 23.10
CA LEU A 16 -7.89 38.78 23.80
C LEU A 16 -8.37 37.44 23.23
N LYS A 17 -9.66 37.33 22.85
CA LYS A 17 -10.21 36.15 22.15
C LYS A 17 -9.51 35.81 20.83
N ARG A 18 -8.81 36.75 20.20
CA ARG A 18 -8.03 36.50 18.97
C ARG A 18 -6.70 35.80 19.25
N TYR A 19 -6.19 35.88 20.48
CA TYR A 19 -4.94 35.22 20.89
C TYR A 19 -5.17 33.83 21.49
N PHE A 20 -6.41 33.48 21.81
CA PHE A 20 -6.78 32.11 22.19
C PHE A 20 -6.94 31.27 20.92
N LYS A 21 -5.95 30.42 20.66
CA LYS A 21 -6.07 29.32 19.69
C LYS A 21 -7.30 28.50 20.02
N LYS A 22 -7.91 27.88 18.99
CA LYS A 22 -9.04 26.98 19.29
C LYS A 22 -8.51 25.85 20.19
N PRO A 23 -9.29 25.36 21.17
CA PRO A 23 -8.78 24.40 22.15
C PRO A 23 -8.11 23.15 21.54
N TRP A 24 -8.55 22.73 20.35
CA TRP A 24 -8.02 21.59 19.59
C TRP A 24 -6.81 21.90 18.68
N GLU A 25 -6.33 23.15 18.67
CA GLU A 25 -5.12 23.59 17.96
C GLU A 25 -3.90 23.68 18.91
N ILE A 26 -4.06 23.26 20.17
CA ILE A 26 -3.00 23.29 21.18
C ILE A 26 -2.23 21.96 21.20
N THR A 27 -2.92 20.83 21.05
CA THR A 27 -2.32 19.49 21.04
C THR A 27 -3.01 18.58 20.01
N GLY A 28 -2.23 17.64 19.46
CA GLY A 28 -2.71 16.67 18.47
C GLY A 28 -2.44 17.07 17.02
N PRO A 29 -2.95 16.30 16.05
CA PRO A 29 -2.57 16.46 14.64
C PRO A 29 -2.85 17.85 14.06
N CYS A 30 -3.88 18.55 14.55
CA CYS A 30 -4.23 19.89 14.09
C CYS A 30 -3.27 21.00 14.59
N ALA A 31 -2.34 20.67 15.49
CA ALA A 31 -1.31 21.56 15.98
C ALA A 31 0.04 21.39 15.24
N ASP A 32 0.18 20.33 14.43
CA ASP A 32 1.41 20.05 13.68
C ASP A 32 1.50 20.96 12.43
N PRO A 33 2.70 21.51 12.11
CA PRO A 33 2.86 22.43 10.99
C PRO A 33 2.63 21.78 9.62
N GLU A 34 2.71 20.46 9.54
CA GLU A 34 2.51 19.68 8.31
C GLU A 34 1.03 19.35 8.05
N TYR A 35 0.15 19.61 9.01
CA TYR A 35 -1.26 19.24 8.92
C TYR A 35 -2.00 20.15 7.94
N LYS A 36 -2.57 19.55 6.89
CA LYS A 36 -3.43 20.21 5.91
C LYS A 36 -4.86 19.67 6.02
N LEU A 37 -5.84 20.56 5.84
CA LEU A 37 -7.25 20.16 5.81
C LEU A 37 -7.54 19.34 4.56
N ALA A 38 -8.34 18.28 4.72
CA ALA A 38 -8.63 17.32 3.66
C ALA A 38 -9.62 17.81 2.60
N VAL A 39 -10.23 18.98 2.80
CA VAL A 39 -11.24 19.53 1.87
C VAL A 39 -10.52 20.47 0.90
N PRO A 40 -10.25 20.03 -0.34
CA PRO A 40 -9.65 20.90 -1.33
C PRO A 40 -10.65 21.97 -1.79
N GLY A 41 -10.15 23.12 -2.25
CA GLY A 41 -10.99 24.10 -2.90
C GLY A 41 -11.62 23.51 -4.18
N ALA A 42 -12.89 23.84 -4.45
CA ALA A 42 -13.57 23.38 -5.67
C ALA A 42 -12.88 23.87 -6.96
N LEU A 43 -12.10 24.97 -6.89
CA LEU A 43 -11.31 25.50 -7.99
C LEU A 43 -9.94 24.81 -8.14
N GLU A 44 -9.48 24.09 -7.12
CA GLU A 44 -8.16 23.45 -7.09
C GLU A 44 -8.26 21.98 -7.48
N TYR A 45 -9.31 21.31 -7.01
CA TYR A 45 -9.56 19.92 -7.31
C TYR A 45 -10.43 19.79 -8.56
N ARG A 46 -9.88 19.12 -9.59
CA ARG A 46 -10.63 18.72 -10.80
C ARG A 46 -11.16 19.92 -11.61
N VAL A 47 -10.27 20.87 -11.88
CA VAL A 47 -10.49 22.07 -12.70
C VAL A 47 -11.12 21.74 -14.07
N GLU A 48 -10.72 20.61 -14.65
CA GLU A 48 -11.27 20.10 -15.90
C GLU A 48 -12.19 18.91 -15.61
N CYS A 49 -13.36 18.91 -16.24
CA CYS A 49 -14.24 17.75 -16.24
C CYS A 49 -13.52 16.56 -16.91
N PRO A 50 -13.68 15.33 -16.38
CA PRO A 50 -12.98 14.15 -16.94
C PRO A 50 -13.37 13.85 -18.39
N ALA A 51 -14.55 14.30 -18.83
CA ALA A 51 -15.02 14.14 -20.20
C ALA A 51 -14.57 15.27 -21.14
N THR A 52 -14.05 16.38 -20.60
CA THR A 52 -13.70 17.60 -21.34
C THR A 52 -12.26 17.99 -21.03
N THR A 53 -11.33 17.10 -21.34
CA THR A 53 -9.89 17.36 -21.23
C THR A 53 -9.41 18.19 -22.42
N LYS A 54 -8.55 19.18 -22.18
CA LYS A 54 -7.94 19.97 -23.27
C LYS A 54 -6.96 19.19 -24.14
N VAL A 55 -6.43 18.08 -23.61
CA VAL A 55 -5.44 17.24 -24.28
C VAL A 55 -6.13 16.04 -24.93
N GLN A 56 -5.79 15.78 -26.18
CA GLN A 56 -6.15 14.54 -26.85
C GLN A 56 -5.14 13.45 -26.46
N ALA A 57 -5.58 12.45 -25.70
CA ALA A 57 -4.74 11.33 -25.32
C ALA A 57 -4.60 10.31 -26.47
N CYS A 58 -3.36 10.07 -26.92
CA CYS A 58 -3.03 8.97 -27.84
C CYS A 58 -2.45 7.81 -27.04
N VAL A 59 -3.28 6.81 -26.70
CA VAL A 59 -2.83 5.63 -25.94
C VAL A 59 -2.19 4.62 -26.89
N PRO A 60 -0.90 4.24 -26.71
CA PRO A 60 -0.27 3.25 -27.55
C PRO A 60 -0.88 1.87 -27.30
N THR A 61 -1.25 1.17 -28.39
CA THR A 61 -1.86 -0.16 -28.32
C THR A 61 -0.89 -1.29 -28.60
N SER A 62 0.17 -1.04 -29.36
CA SER A 62 1.15 -2.03 -29.79
C SER A 62 2.56 -1.45 -29.77
N ASN A 63 3.55 -2.33 -29.63
CA ASN A 63 4.96 -1.94 -29.74
C ASN A 63 5.30 -1.65 -31.21
N PRO A 64 6.14 -0.64 -31.49
CA PRO A 64 6.45 -0.20 -32.86
C PRO A 64 7.04 -1.31 -33.73
N GLU A 65 7.82 -2.21 -33.14
CA GLU A 65 8.40 -3.39 -33.80
C GLU A 65 7.34 -4.34 -34.39
N THR A 66 6.17 -4.40 -33.76
CA THR A 66 5.08 -5.33 -34.13
C THR A 66 4.00 -4.71 -35.01
N VAL A 67 4.13 -3.42 -35.33
CA VAL A 67 3.19 -2.70 -36.21
C VAL A 67 3.37 -3.13 -37.66
N TYR A 68 4.63 -3.20 -38.12
CA TYR A 68 4.96 -3.56 -39.50
C TYR A 68 5.37 -5.02 -39.65
N ASP A 69 6.09 -5.62 -38.68
CA ASP A 69 6.35 -7.06 -38.66
C ASP A 69 5.23 -7.80 -37.90
N ILE A 70 4.18 -8.14 -38.62
CA ILE A 70 2.93 -8.71 -38.06
C ILE A 70 2.96 -10.23 -37.90
N LYS A 71 4.12 -10.88 -37.94
CA LYS A 71 4.23 -12.34 -37.78
C LYS A 71 3.63 -12.77 -36.44
N TYR A 72 2.51 -13.47 -36.51
CA TYR A 72 1.77 -13.85 -35.30
C TYR A 72 2.37 -15.08 -34.60
N TYR A 73 2.88 -16.06 -35.35
CA TYR A 73 3.35 -17.34 -34.80
C TYR A 73 4.57 -17.20 -33.88
N THR A 74 5.43 -16.20 -34.10
CA THR A 74 6.57 -15.88 -33.22
C THR A 74 6.12 -15.20 -31.92
N ARG A 75 5.04 -14.41 -31.98
CA ARG A 75 4.46 -13.69 -30.84
C ARG A 75 3.50 -14.54 -30.00
N ASP A 76 2.98 -15.64 -30.54
CA ASP A 76 1.97 -16.47 -29.89
C ASP A 76 2.52 -17.24 -28.68
N GLN A 77 2.47 -16.60 -27.50
CA GLN A 77 2.85 -17.21 -26.22
C GLN A 77 1.84 -18.25 -25.74
N ARG A 78 0.60 -18.23 -26.23
CA ARG A 78 -0.45 -19.13 -25.73
C ARG A 78 -0.25 -20.55 -26.25
N ARG A 79 0.12 -20.68 -27.52
CA ARG A 79 0.33 -21.98 -28.18
C ARG A 79 1.77 -22.46 -28.13
N ASN A 80 2.75 -21.53 -28.04
CA ASN A 80 4.16 -21.85 -27.95
C ASN A 80 4.57 -22.32 -26.53
N ARG A 81 3.83 -23.31 -26.01
CA ARG A 81 4.16 -24.00 -24.77
C ARG A 81 4.67 -25.40 -25.11
N PRO A 82 5.65 -25.93 -24.37
CA PRO A 82 6.11 -27.29 -24.58
C PRO A 82 4.93 -28.27 -24.42
N PRO A 83 4.84 -29.31 -25.26
CA PRO A 83 3.78 -30.31 -25.15
C PRO A 83 3.90 -31.07 -23.82
N ILE A 84 2.75 -31.48 -23.28
CA ILE A 84 2.68 -32.24 -22.02
C ILE A 84 3.34 -33.60 -22.22
N ARG A 85 4.43 -33.86 -21.50
CA ARG A 85 5.10 -35.17 -21.48
C ARG A 85 4.55 -35.99 -20.31
N ARG A 86 3.94 -37.15 -20.60
CA ARG A 86 3.41 -38.08 -19.58
C ARG A 86 4.26 -39.34 -19.60
N THR A 87 4.87 -39.66 -18.47
CA THR A 87 5.67 -40.86 -18.25
C THR A 87 5.07 -41.67 -17.12
N VAL A 88 4.91 -42.98 -17.31
CA VAL A 88 4.42 -43.89 -16.28
C VAL A 88 5.61 -44.45 -15.52
N LEU A 89 5.68 -44.22 -14.20
CA LEU A 89 6.71 -44.79 -13.33
C LEU A 89 6.21 -46.10 -12.73
N LYS A 90 6.99 -47.18 -12.89
CA LYS A 90 6.72 -48.46 -12.23
C LYS A 90 7.48 -48.54 -10.91
N LYS A 91 7.11 -49.49 -10.06
CA LYS A 91 7.79 -49.75 -8.78
C LYS A 91 9.31 -49.91 -8.93
N ALA A 92 9.76 -50.61 -9.97
CA ALA A 92 11.19 -50.81 -10.24
C ALA A 92 11.95 -49.48 -10.50
N ASP A 93 11.32 -48.54 -11.19
CA ASP A 93 11.93 -47.23 -11.48
C ASP A 93 12.05 -46.38 -10.22
N VAL A 94 11.02 -46.44 -9.36
CA VAL A 94 11.01 -45.74 -8.07
C VAL A 94 12.08 -46.29 -7.12
N GLU A 95 12.19 -47.62 -7.02
CA GLU A 95 13.23 -48.26 -6.19
C GLU A 95 14.64 -47.91 -6.67
N LYS A 96 14.83 -47.78 -7.99
CA LYS A 96 16.09 -47.31 -8.57
C LYS A 96 16.39 -45.86 -8.17
N MET A 97 15.42 -44.95 -8.31
CA MET A 97 15.58 -43.54 -7.91
C MET A 97 15.87 -43.37 -6.42
N MET A 98 15.27 -44.20 -5.56
CA MET A 98 15.54 -44.20 -4.12
C MET A 98 16.97 -44.67 -3.79
N LYS A 99 17.47 -45.69 -4.50
CA LYS A 99 18.84 -46.17 -4.34
C LYS A 99 19.87 -45.15 -4.85
N GLU A 100 19.56 -44.46 -5.95
CA GLU A 100 20.42 -43.41 -6.50
C GLU A 100 20.51 -42.19 -5.57
N ARG A 101 19.39 -41.80 -4.95
CA ARG A 101 19.31 -40.66 -4.03
C ARG A 101 19.37 -41.09 -2.56
N THR A 102 20.52 -41.60 -2.14
CA THR A 102 20.72 -42.14 -0.78
C THR A 102 20.98 -41.04 0.27
N THR A 103 21.55 -39.90 -0.10
CA THR A 103 21.91 -38.82 0.84
C THR A 103 21.30 -37.50 0.40
N PHE A 104 20.89 -36.68 1.36
CA PHE A 104 20.38 -35.32 1.14
C PHE A 104 21.40 -34.31 1.64
N ASN A 105 21.82 -33.39 0.76
CA ASN A 105 22.59 -32.21 1.16
C ASN A 105 21.65 -31.12 1.70
N VAL A 106 22.15 -30.23 2.55
CA VAL A 106 21.43 -29.08 3.11
C VAL A 106 20.82 -28.19 2.01
N SER A 107 21.48 -28.08 0.84
CA SER A 107 21.00 -27.27 -0.29
C SER A 107 19.81 -27.86 -1.06
N GLU A 108 19.48 -29.14 -0.87
CA GLU A 108 18.36 -29.79 -1.55
C GLU A 108 17.02 -29.54 -0.87
N PHE A 109 17.04 -29.03 0.36
CA PHE A 109 15.83 -28.67 1.07
C PHE A 109 15.25 -27.39 0.48
N PRO A 110 13.92 -27.31 0.31
CA PRO A 110 13.28 -26.11 -0.20
C PRO A 110 13.61 -24.94 0.73
N PRO A 111 13.98 -23.77 0.18
CA PRO A 111 14.31 -22.61 1.00
C PRO A 111 13.10 -22.20 1.83
N VAL A 112 13.33 -21.95 3.12
CA VAL A 112 12.30 -21.46 4.02
C VAL A 112 12.11 -19.96 3.79
N TYR A 113 10.88 -19.52 3.58
CA TYR A 113 10.53 -18.11 3.64
C TYR A 113 10.54 -17.65 5.10
N LEU A 114 11.68 -17.13 5.56
CA LEU A 114 11.82 -16.55 6.89
C LEU A 114 11.24 -15.14 6.87
N ALA A 115 10.17 -14.92 7.63
CA ALA A 115 9.74 -13.58 7.97
C ALA A 115 10.63 -13.08 9.11
N GLU A 116 11.44 -12.05 8.85
CA GLU A 116 12.23 -11.40 9.89
C GLU A 116 11.29 -10.68 10.88
N ALA A 117 11.65 -10.69 12.16
CA ALA A 117 11.00 -9.82 13.13
C ALA A 117 11.46 -8.39 12.83
N VAL A 118 10.57 -7.60 12.24
CA VAL A 118 10.83 -6.21 11.91
C VAL A 118 10.49 -5.35 13.12
N GLU A 119 11.44 -4.53 13.56
CA GLU A 119 11.15 -3.45 14.50
C GLU A 119 10.47 -2.31 13.73
N GLU A 120 9.24 -2.00 14.15
CA GLU A 120 8.42 -0.97 13.51
C GLU A 120 8.87 0.41 14.01
N ASP A 121 9.69 1.11 13.23
CA ASP A 121 9.98 2.54 13.44
C ASP A 121 9.17 3.38 12.43
N TYR A 122 8.50 4.40 12.96
CA TYR A 122 7.59 5.28 12.23
C TYR A 122 8.31 6.09 11.12
N ASN A 123 9.61 6.38 11.26
CA ASN A 123 10.35 7.27 10.36
C ASN A 123 11.62 6.67 9.70
N ALA A 124 11.82 5.34 9.75
CA ALA A 124 13.11 4.72 9.38
C ALA A 124 13.41 4.61 7.87
N ARG A 125 12.46 4.84 6.95
CA ARG A 125 12.68 4.69 5.49
C ARG A 125 12.23 5.92 4.72
N GLY A 126 13.20 6.75 4.33
CA GLY A 126 12.98 8.02 3.65
C GLY A 126 12.34 9.03 4.61
N LEU A 127 12.83 10.26 4.67
CA LEU A 127 12.17 11.30 5.47
C LEU A 127 10.78 11.52 4.85
N TRP A 128 9.72 11.03 5.51
CA TRP A 128 8.35 11.12 5.01
C TRP A 128 7.89 12.58 5.15
N ASP A 129 8.08 13.36 4.09
CA ASP A 129 7.31 14.58 3.87
C ASP A 129 5.83 14.18 3.75
N SER A 130 5.13 14.22 4.90
CA SER A 130 3.67 14.31 5.03
C SER A 130 2.80 13.34 4.19
N GLY A 131 2.35 12.22 4.78
CA GLY A 131 1.17 11.52 4.25
C GLY A 131 1.08 10.02 4.50
N LYS A 132 0.63 9.64 5.70
CA LYS A 132 0.15 8.32 6.14
C LYS A 132 -0.34 7.39 5.01
N ILE A 133 0.39 6.29 4.77
CA ILE A 133 -0.18 5.02 4.30
C ILE A 133 0.14 3.97 5.37
N CYS A 134 -0.76 3.85 6.34
CA CYS A 134 -0.75 2.76 7.30
C CYS A 134 -1.28 1.52 6.57
N VAL A 135 -0.38 0.65 6.08
CA VAL A 135 -0.75 -0.64 5.51
C VAL A 135 -1.10 -1.57 6.68
N LEU A 136 -2.36 -1.53 7.12
CA LEU A 136 -2.94 -2.54 8.01
C LEU A 136 -3.07 -3.86 7.23
N PHE A 137 -2.04 -4.71 7.30
CA PHE A 137 -2.18 -6.11 6.91
C PHE A 137 -2.87 -6.88 8.04
N CYS A 138 -4.21 -6.86 8.04
CA CYS A 138 -5.03 -7.66 8.95
C CYS A 138 -4.95 -9.14 8.55
N SER A 139 -3.90 -9.83 9.01
CA SER A 139 -3.86 -11.30 9.00
C SER A 139 -4.59 -11.83 10.22
N SER A 140 -5.87 -12.15 10.04
CA SER A 140 -6.78 -12.83 10.97
C SER A 140 -6.11 -14.01 11.71
N ARG A 141 -5.50 -13.74 12.88
CA ARG A 141 -5.16 -14.77 13.88
C ARG A 141 -6.45 -15.19 14.59
N ARG A 142 -7.15 -16.18 14.04
CA ARG A 142 -8.32 -16.78 14.69
C ARG A 142 -8.23 -18.30 14.70
N THR A 143 -7.18 -18.85 15.31
CA THR A 143 -7.13 -20.24 15.80
C THR A 143 -5.99 -20.37 16.79
N LYS A 144 -6.26 -20.23 18.10
CA LYS A 144 -5.50 -20.81 19.23
C LYS A 144 -6.04 -20.22 20.53
N GLU A 145 -7.30 -20.50 20.86
CA GLU A 145 -7.82 -20.52 22.24
C GLU A 145 -9.14 -21.30 22.22
N MET A 146 -9.05 -22.63 22.23
CA MET A 146 -10.19 -23.48 22.60
C MET A 146 -9.69 -24.82 23.12
N LEU A 147 -8.85 -24.76 24.16
CA LEU A 147 -8.40 -25.93 24.89
C LEU A 147 -7.95 -25.48 26.28
N PHE A 148 -8.91 -25.15 27.15
CA PHE A 148 -8.82 -25.24 28.61
C PHE A 148 -10.15 -24.72 29.21
N MET A 149 -11.18 -25.57 29.24
CA MET A 149 -12.22 -25.52 30.28
C MET A 149 -12.85 -26.92 30.40
N LEU A 150 -12.16 -27.76 31.17
CA LEU A 150 -12.67 -28.95 31.82
C LEU A 150 -12.24 -28.81 33.29
N ALA A 151 -13.13 -28.26 34.11
CA ALA A 151 -13.22 -28.38 35.56
C ALA A 151 -14.61 -27.90 35.97
#